data_AF-A0A961HPP0-F1
#
_entry.id   AF-A0A961HPP0-F1
#
_cell.length_a   1.000
_cell.length_b   1.000
_cell.length_c   1.000
_cell.angle_alpha   90.00
_cell.angle_beta   90.00
_cell.angle_gamma   90.00
#
_symmetry.space_group_name_H-M   'P 1'
#
loop_
_entity.id
_entity.type
_entity.pdbx_description
1 polymer ?
#
loop_
_entity_poly.entity_id
_entity_poly.type
_entity_poly.pdbx_seq_one_letter_code
_entity_poly.pdbx_strand_id
1 'polypeptide(L)'
;MSPAIQSIVVLSICSLVLLYWFVLIFLYPLYLNYLTYRSMKEALESGETVSGKVIESNYLGEKNGAGLRPIEMTLEFLNFSGTPVTEKMRFMDSKPDLRRYDVGQLVPLRIVRKSSGARKVTVASAKVGASLRFWIIWLIGASLYCGGIYYFFYRISEHFKGDLSLALSALHSEDAMGVLVMFAIGGGITWLLSRVFGGAFRRDQSEKLKFFGIRTMATIEKKSRTGVSVNDQPQVAFHYSFRASDGQTYKGSDKEIVDLLDIGKLDSITEREIIYLPDSPQTSLFVEHIEGSSGMGILIKVIIQFVLLILSIVLVSTVIGGLLSAPVP
;
A
#
# COMPACT_ATOMS: atom_id res chain seq x y z
N MET A 1 19.65 29.17 21.56
CA MET A 1 19.53 27.81 22.16
C MET A 1 20.91 27.45 22.69
N SER A 2 21.05 26.89 23.89
CA SER A 2 22.38 26.47 24.36
C SER A 2 22.88 25.27 23.53
N PRO A 3 24.21 25.09 23.36
CA PRO A 3 24.78 23.96 22.60
C PRO A 3 24.29 22.60 23.10
N ALA A 4 24.21 22.43 24.42
CA ALA A 4 23.68 21.21 25.04
C ALA A 4 22.24 20.91 24.62
N ILE A 5 21.37 21.92 24.54
CA ILE A 5 19.98 21.74 24.09
C ILE A 5 19.95 21.34 22.60
N GLN A 6 20.85 21.88 21.77
CA GLN A 6 20.94 21.50 20.35
C GLN A 6 21.34 20.03 20.20
N SER A 7 22.36 19.58 20.92
CA SER A 7 22.82 18.18 20.87
C SER A 7 21.74 17.20 21.33
N ILE A 8 20.99 17.53 22.40
CA ILE A 8 19.86 16.72 22.87
C ILE A 8 18.76 16.62 21.79
N VAL A 9 18.43 17.74 21.13
CA VAL A 9 17.41 17.75 20.08
C VAL A 9 17.86 16.90 18.89
N VAL A 10 19.12 17.01 18.45
CA VAL A 10 19.66 16.19 17.34
C VAL A 10 19.62 14.70 17.67
N LEU A 11 20.06 14.29 18.86
CA LEU A 11 20.00 12.89 19.29
C LEU A 11 18.57 12.37 19.40
N SER A 12 17.65 13.20 19.89
CA SER A 12 16.23 12.85 19.97
C SER A 12 15.63 12.60 18.59
N ILE A 13 15.95 13.46 17.61
CA ILE A 13 15.48 13.28 16.24
C ILE A 13 16.12 12.03 15.61
N CYS A 14 17.43 11.81 15.79
CA CYS A 14 18.09 10.59 15.30
C CYS A 14 17.45 9.33 15.88
N SER A 15 17.14 9.32 17.18
CA SER A 15 16.44 8.22 17.83
C SER A 15 15.04 8.00 17.25
N LEU A 16 14.27 9.06 17.03
CA LEU A 16 12.94 8.97 16.40
C LEU A 16 13.01 8.43 14.96
N VAL A 17 14.04 8.79 14.20
CA VAL A 17 14.26 8.27 12.84
C VAL A 17 14.61 6.79 12.86
N LEU A 18 15.53 6.38 13.73
CA LEU A 18 15.87 4.97 13.90
C LEU A 18 14.65 4.15 14.35
N LEU A 19 13.83 4.70 15.25
CA LEU A 19 12.57 4.07 15.68
C LEU A 19 11.56 4.01 14.53
N TYR A 20 11.41 5.08 13.75
CA TYR A 20 10.53 5.12 12.59
C TYR A 20 10.89 4.03 11.58
N TRP A 21 12.18 3.91 11.24
CA TRP A 21 12.65 2.85 10.34
C TRP A 21 12.48 1.46 10.93
N PHE A 22 12.69 1.30 12.24
CA PHE A 22 12.42 0.03 12.90
C PHE A 22 10.95 -0.40 12.76
N VAL A 23 10.03 0.53 13.03
CA VAL A 23 8.59 0.30 12.88
C VAL A 23 8.24 -0.01 11.42
N LEU A 24 8.72 0.79 10.47
CA LEU A 24 8.35 0.67 9.06
C LEU A 24 8.94 -0.58 8.38
N ILE A 25 10.19 -0.91 8.68
CA ILE A 25 10.88 -2.06 8.08
C ILE A 25 10.45 -3.35 8.78
N PHE A 26 10.46 -3.42 10.11
CA PHE A 26 10.26 -4.70 10.81
C PHE A 26 8.85 -4.89 11.33
N LEU A 27 8.30 -3.94 12.10
CA LEU A 27 7.00 -4.15 12.75
C LEU A 27 5.82 -4.08 11.77
N TYR A 28 5.87 -3.17 10.81
CA TYR A 28 4.77 -2.94 9.88
C TYR A 28 4.52 -4.14 8.95
N PRO A 29 5.53 -4.79 8.33
CA PRO A 29 5.30 -6.01 7.55
C PRO A 29 4.82 -7.18 8.38
N LEU A 30 5.31 -7.33 9.62
CA LEU A 30 4.82 -8.35 10.56
C LEU A 30 3.34 -8.12 10.89
N TYR A 31 2.97 -6.86 11.18
CA TYR A 31 1.59 -6.47 11.43
C TYR A 31 0.69 -6.73 10.21
N LEU A 32 1.12 -6.35 9.01
CA LEU A 32 0.35 -6.61 7.77
C LEU A 32 0.20 -8.11 7.48
N ASN A 33 1.24 -8.91 7.71
CA ASN A 33 1.17 -10.36 7.57
C ASN A 33 0.17 -10.96 8.57
N TYR A 34 0.22 -10.52 9.82
CA TYR A 34 -0.73 -10.91 10.85
C TYR A 34 -2.16 -10.52 10.50
N LEU A 35 -2.41 -9.29 10.05
CA LEU A 35 -3.72 -8.83 9.60
C LEU A 35 -4.23 -9.66 8.42
N THR A 36 -3.37 -10.00 7.46
CA THR A 36 -3.73 -10.83 6.30
C THR A 36 -4.08 -12.26 6.73
N TYR A 37 -3.30 -12.84 7.64
CA TYR A 37 -3.60 -14.15 8.22
C TYR A 37 -4.95 -14.14 8.93
N ARG A 38 -5.17 -13.14 9.80
CA ARG A 38 -6.41 -12.96 10.54
C ARG A 38 -7.60 -12.75 9.62
N SER A 39 -7.47 -11.92 8.60
CA SER A 39 -8.55 -11.65 7.64
C SER A 39 -8.96 -12.89 6.85
N MET A 40 -7.98 -13.70 6.42
CA MET A 40 -8.28 -14.96 5.73
C MET A 40 -8.96 -15.96 6.66
N LYS A 41 -8.54 -16.03 7.92
CA LYS A 41 -9.15 -16.89 8.93
C LYS A 41 -10.58 -16.47 9.23
N GLU A 42 -10.81 -15.17 9.46
CA GLU A 42 -12.15 -14.58 9.63
C GLU A 42 -13.04 -14.89 8.42
N ALA A 43 -12.52 -14.75 7.20
CA ALA A 43 -13.28 -15.08 5.99
C ALA A 43 -13.70 -16.55 5.93
N LEU A 44 -12.84 -17.48 6.35
CA LEU A 44 -13.20 -18.90 6.37
C LEU A 44 -14.20 -19.26 7.47
N GLU A 45 -14.13 -18.60 8.63
CA GLU A 45 -14.97 -18.92 9.80
C GLU A 45 -16.36 -18.24 9.74
N SER A 46 -16.43 -16.97 9.33
CA SER A 46 -17.67 -16.17 9.38
C SER A 46 -18.15 -15.68 8.01
N GLY A 47 -17.44 -15.99 6.93
CA GLY A 47 -17.79 -15.52 5.60
C GLY A 47 -19.05 -16.16 5.03
N GLU A 48 -19.86 -15.35 4.34
CA GLU A 48 -20.99 -15.78 3.54
C GLU A 48 -20.46 -16.60 2.34
N THR A 49 -21.13 -17.71 2.00
CA THR A 49 -20.71 -18.56 0.87
C THR A 49 -21.29 -18.01 -0.42
N VAL A 50 -20.43 -17.76 -1.40
CA VAL A 50 -20.81 -17.31 -2.74
C VAL A 50 -20.13 -18.20 -3.78
N SER A 51 -20.84 -18.53 -4.86
CA SER A 51 -20.23 -19.29 -5.97
C SER A 51 -19.56 -18.33 -6.94
N GLY A 52 -18.25 -18.48 -7.16
CA GLY A 52 -17.50 -17.70 -8.14
C GLY A 52 -17.18 -18.51 -9.39
N LYS A 53 -17.30 -17.91 -10.57
CA LYS A 53 -16.93 -18.51 -11.85
C LYS A 53 -15.51 -18.11 -12.22
N VAL A 54 -14.68 -19.06 -12.61
CA VAL A 54 -13.32 -18.78 -13.10
C VAL A 54 -13.40 -18.18 -14.50
N ILE A 55 -12.99 -16.93 -14.68
CA ILE A 55 -12.86 -16.29 -16.01
C ILE A 55 -11.46 -16.53 -16.57
N GLU A 56 -10.43 -16.42 -15.73
CA GLU A 56 -9.04 -16.61 -16.14
C GLU A 56 -8.32 -17.49 -15.12
N SER A 57 -7.39 -18.32 -15.60
CA SER A 57 -6.61 -19.21 -14.74
C SER A 57 -5.26 -19.50 -15.37
N ASN A 58 -4.20 -19.20 -14.63
CA ASN A 58 -2.83 -19.36 -15.06
C ASN A 58 -2.00 -20.01 -13.94
N TYR A 59 -1.48 -21.21 -14.19
CA TYR A 59 -0.48 -21.80 -13.33
C TYR A 59 0.89 -21.14 -13.57
N LEU A 60 1.53 -20.72 -12.48
CA LEU A 60 2.81 -20.05 -12.50
C LEU A 60 3.93 -21.05 -12.19
N GLY A 61 4.95 -21.14 -13.05
CA GLY A 61 6.11 -22.00 -12.84
C GLY A 61 5.78 -23.49 -12.68
N GLU A 62 6.72 -24.23 -12.10
CA GLU A 62 6.63 -25.67 -11.86
C GLU A 62 6.11 -26.01 -10.47
N LYS A 63 5.76 -27.29 -10.26
CA LYS A 63 5.42 -27.80 -8.92
C LYS A 63 6.67 -27.73 -8.04
N ASN A 64 6.49 -27.32 -6.79
CA ASN A 64 7.57 -27.42 -5.82
C ASN A 64 7.78 -28.88 -5.36
N GLY A 65 8.83 -29.15 -4.59
CA GLY A 65 9.12 -30.48 -4.06
C GLY A 65 8.01 -31.10 -3.18
N ALA A 66 7.00 -30.32 -2.77
CA ALA A 66 5.82 -30.79 -2.04
C ALA A 66 4.59 -31.02 -2.96
N GLY A 67 4.77 -30.96 -4.29
CA GLY A 67 3.70 -31.11 -5.28
C GLY A 67 2.75 -29.91 -5.39
N LEU A 68 3.03 -28.81 -4.67
CA LEU A 68 2.22 -27.59 -4.72
C LEU A 68 2.61 -26.76 -5.94
N ARG A 69 1.62 -26.18 -6.63
CA ARG A 69 1.86 -25.28 -7.76
C ARG A 69 1.20 -23.93 -7.53
N PRO A 70 1.91 -22.80 -7.70
CA PRO A 70 1.27 -21.50 -7.61
C PRO A 70 0.30 -21.32 -8.79
N ILE A 71 -0.89 -20.83 -8.47
CA ILE A 71 -1.93 -20.50 -9.45
C ILE A 71 -2.38 -19.06 -9.23
N GLU A 72 -2.61 -18.37 -10.33
CA GLU A 72 -3.24 -17.06 -10.38
C GLU A 72 -4.54 -17.19 -11.18
N MET A 73 -5.66 -16.79 -10.58
CA MET A 73 -6.96 -16.87 -11.21
C MET A 73 -7.80 -15.63 -10.96
N THR A 74 -8.63 -15.30 -11.94
CA THR A 74 -9.61 -14.21 -11.88
C THR A 74 -11.01 -14.82 -11.78
N LEU A 75 -11.72 -14.49 -10.70
CA LEU A 75 -13.04 -15.03 -10.40
C LEU A 75 -14.11 -13.96 -10.52
N GLU A 76 -15.22 -14.29 -11.15
CA GLU A 76 -16.45 -13.50 -11.18
C GLU A 76 -17.44 -14.00 -10.14
N PHE A 77 -17.99 -13.10 -9.33
CA PHE A 77 -19.04 -13.45 -8.36
C PHE A 77 -19.92 -12.24 -8.10
N LEU A 78 -21.08 -12.48 -7.49
CA LEU A 78 -21.98 -11.40 -7.06
C LEU A 78 -21.50 -10.82 -5.73
N ASN A 79 -21.40 -9.49 -5.68
CA ASN A 79 -21.09 -8.77 -4.45
C ASN A 79 -22.31 -8.73 -3.49
N PHE A 80 -22.19 -8.02 -2.35
CA PHE A 80 -23.28 -7.95 -1.35
C PHE A 80 -24.54 -7.24 -1.84
N SER A 81 -24.46 -6.53 -2.96
CA SER A 81 -25.57 -5.83 -3.61
C SER A 81 -26.06 -6.57 -4.86
N GLY A 82 -25.63 -7.81 -5.07
CA GLY A 82 -26.04 -8.63 -6.22
C GLY A 82 -25.42 -8.20 -7.55
N THR A 83 -24.37 -7.39 -7.52
CA THR A 83 -23.68 -6.88 -8.71
C THR A 83 -22.47 -7.77 -9.05
N PRO A 84 -22.27 -8.20 -10.31
CA PRO A 84 -21.12 -9.00 -10.69
C PRO A 84 -19.82 -8.21 -10.53
N VAL A 85 -18.81 -8.81 -9.93
CA VAL A 85 -17.47 -8.23 -9.76
C VAL A 85 -16.40 -9.29 -9.94
N THR A 86 -15.22 -8.85 -10.38
CA THR A 86 -14.08 -9.73 -10.61
C THR A 86 -13.01 -9.54 -9.54
N GLU A 87 -12.50 -10.62 -8.94
CA GLU A 87 -11.35 -10.60 -8.03
C GLU A 87 -10.23 -11.48 -8.56
N LYS A 88 -9.04 -10.88 -8.67
CA LYS A 88 -7.82 -11.60 -8.98
C LYS A 88 -7.19 -12.13 -7.70
N MET A 89 -6.91 -13.43 -7.66
CA MET A 89 -6.28 -14.06 -6.49
C MET A 89 -5.17 -15.01 -6.88
N ARG A 90 -4.19 -15.12 -5.99
CA ARG A 90 -3.04 -16.02 -6.10
C ARG A 90 -2.90 -16.86 -4.85
N PHE A 91 -2.72 -18.17 -5.03
CA PHE A 91 -2.51 -19.12 -3.95
C PHE A 91 -1.76 -20.36 -4.46
N MET A 92 -1.45 -21.29 -3.56
CA MET A 92 -0.81 -22.57 -3.89
C MET A 92 -1.86 -23.66 -4.04
N ASP A 93 -1.96 -24.29 -5.20
CA ASP A 93 -2.80 -25.46 -5.41
C ASP A 93 -2.06 -26.73 -4.95
N SER A 94 -2.73 -27.51 -4.10
CA SER A 94 -2.25 -28.81 -3.61
C SER A 94 -2.55 -29.98 -4.54
N LYS A 95 -3.48 -29.81 -5.50
CA LYS A 95 -3.90 -30.85 -6.45
C LYS A 95 -4.09 -30.27 -7.86
N PRO A 96 -3.02 -29.73 -8.48
CA PRO A 96 -3.10 -29.12 -9.81
C PRO A 96 -3.57 -30.11 -10.89
N ASP A 97 -3.29 -31.41 -10.73
CA ASP A 97 -3.66 -32.45 -11.70
C ASP A 97 -5.17 -32.67 -11.79
N LEU A 98 -5.94 -32.24 -10.78
CA LEU A 98 -7.40 -32.33 -10.77
C LEU A 98 -8.09 -31.20 -11.56
N ARG A 99 -7.33 -30.22 -12.09
CA ARG A 99 -7.87 -29.13 -12.94
C ARG A 99 -9.10 -28.42 -12.37
N ARG A 100 -9.11 -28.24 -11.04
CA ARG A 100 -10.25 -27.68 -10.27
C ARG A 100 -10.53 -26.20 -10.54
N TYR A 101 -9.59 -25.53 -11.19
CA TYR A 101 -9.59 -24.09 -11.40
C TYR A 101 -9.47 -23.76 -12.90
N ASP A 102 -9.88 -24.66 -13.78
CA ASP A 102 -9.95 -24.37 -15.21
C ASP A 102 -11.06 -23.34 -15.50
N VAL A 103 -10.93 -22.61 -16.61
CA VAL A 103 -11.88 -21.56 -17.01
C VAL A 103 -13.30 -22.14 -17.12
N GLY A 104 -14.28 -21.41 -16.58
CA GLY A 104 -15.69 -21.79 -16.55
C GLY A 104 -16.11 -22.64 -15.34
N GLN A 105 -15.17 -23.16 -14.56
CA GLN A 105 -15.49 -23.91 -13.33
C GLN A 105 -16.07 -23.00 -12.25
N LEU A 106 -16.98 -23.56 -11.45
CA LEU A 106 -17.55 -22.89 -10.28
C LEU A 106 -16.73 -23.26 -9.03
N VAL A 107 -16.24 -22.23 -8.35
CA VAL A 107 -15.43 -22.35 -7.14
C VAL A 107 -16.20 -21.73 -5.97
N PRO A 108 -16.43 -22.47 -4.87
CA PRO A 108 -17.05 -21.91 -3.69
C PRO A 108 -16.10 -20.91 -3.03
N LEU A 109 -16.58 -19.70 -2.80
CA LEU A 109 -15.88 -18.59 -2.17
C LEU A 109 -16.52 -18.25 -0.82
N ARG A 110 -15.72 -17.63 0.04
CA ARG A 110 -16.15 -17.03 1.30
C ARG A 110 -15.88 -15.54 1.25
N ILE A 111 -16.92 -14.75 1.53
CA ILE A 111 -16.86 -13.28 1.46
C ILE A 111 -17.27 -12.70 2.81
N VAL A 112 -16.54 -11.70 3.31
CA VAL A 112 -16.85 -10.98 4.55
C VAL A 112 -17.19 -9.53 4.30
N ARG A 113 -18.24 -9.04 4.97
CA ARG A 113 -18.69 -7.64 4.87
C ARG A 113 -17.65 -6.69 5.47
N LYS A 114 -17.10 -7.06 6.63
CA LYS A 114 -16.07 -6.32 7.33
C LYS A 114 -14.90 -7.26 7.59
N SER A 115 -13.72 -6.87 7.12
CA SER A 115 -12.49 -7.64 7.27
C SER A 115 -11.51 -6.86 8.13
N SER A 116 -10.77 -7.56 9.00
CA SER A 116 -9.64 -6.97 9.74
C SER A 116 -8.43 -6.61 8.85
N GLY A 117 -8.42 -7.06 7.59
CA GLY A 117 -7.32 -6.83 6.64
C GLY A 117 -7.80 -6.55 5.22
N ALA A 118 -6.85 -6.45 4.29
CA ALA A 118 -7.11 -6.04 2.91
C ALA A 118 -7.80 -7.10 2.02
N ARG A 119 -7.92 -8.35 2.49
CA ARG A 119 -8.61 -9.41 1.74
C ARG A 119 -10.00 -9.64 2.32
N LYS A 120 -11.02 -9.57 1.46
CA LYS A 120 -12.43 -9.84 1.79
C LYS A 120 -12.98 -11.11 1.18
N VAL A 121 -12.25 -11.73 0.25
CA VAL A 121 -12.65 -12.94 -0.47
C VAL A 121 -11.54 -13.99 -0.37
N THR A 122 -11.94 -15.24 -0.13
CA THR A 122 -11.05 -16.39 -0.19
C THR A 122 -11.80 -17.61 -0.73
N VAL A 123 -11.06 -18.61 -1.23
CA VAL A 123 -11.65 -19.89 -1.64
C VAL A 123 -12.09 -20.66 -0.39
N ALA A 124 -13.29 -21.23 -0.39
CA ALA A 124 -13.85 -21.91 0.77
C ALA A 124 -13.03 -23.14 1.22
N SER A 125 -12.29 -23.77 0.31
CA SER A 125 -11.38 -24.89 0.58
C SER A 125 -9.95 -24.48 0.91
N ALA A 126 -9.67 -23.17 1.02
CA ALA A 126 -8.34 -22.68 1.31
C ALA A 126 -7.88 -23.11 2.71
N LYS A 127 -6.59 -23.44 2.83
CA LYS A 127 -5.91 -23.62 4.11
C LYS A 127 -5.02 -22.42 4.37
N VAL A 128 -5.26 -21.73 5.47
CA VAL A 128 -4.47 -20.56 5.87
C VAL A 128 -3.32 -21.04 6.75
N GLY A 129 -2.09 -20.73 6.33
CA GLY A 129 -0.89 -21.03 7.11
C GLY A 129 -0.06 -19.77 7.31
N ALA A 130 0.50 -19.61 8.52
CA ALA A 130 1.53 -18.62 8.76
C ALA A 130 2.87 -19.15 8.26
N SER A 131 3.58 -18.36 7.45
CA SER A 131 4.91 -18.71 6.96
C SER A 131 5.95 -18.51 8.07
N LEU A 132 6.28 -19.57 8.82
CA LEU A 132 7.29 -19.49 9.90
C LEU A 132 8.63 -18.90 9.42
N ARG A 133 9.06 -19.27 8.20
CA ARG A 133 10.27 -18.75 7.57
C ARG A 133 10.28 -17.22 7.47
N PHE A 134 9.15 -16.61 7.11
CA PHE A 134 9.00 -15.16 7.05
C PHE A 134 9.27 -14.54 8.42
N TRP A 135 8.59 -15.05 9.47
CA TRP A 135 8.76 -14.56 10.83
C TRP A 135 10.21 -14.67 11.32
N ILE A 136 10.87 -15.80 11.08
CA ILE A 136 12.27 -16.01 11.47
C ILE A 136 13.18 -14.98 10.78
N ILE A 137 13.06 -14.80 9.46
CA ILE A 137 13.90 -13.86 8.70
C ILE A 137 13.72 -12.43 9.25
N TRP A 138 12.48 -12.00 9.49
CA TRP A 138 12.19 -10.66 10.01
C TRP A 138 12.68 -10.47 11.45
N LEU A 139 12.55 -11.49 12.31
CA LEU A 139 13.04 -11.42 13.69
C LEU A 139 14.57 -11.39 13.76
N ILE A 140 15.26 -12.18 12.93
CA ILE A 140 16.73 -12.11 12.81
C ILE A 140 17.14 -10.71 12.34
N GLY A 141 16.49 -10.18 11.30
CA GLY A 141 16.77 -8.83 10.81
C GLY A 141 16.56 -7.76 11.89
N ALA A 142 15.47 -7.82 12.64
CA ALA A 142 15.19 -6.91 13.74
C ALA A 142 16.24 -7.02 14.86
N SER A 143 16.66 -8.24 15.18
CA SER A 143 17.71 -8.50 16.17
C SER A 143 19.06 -7.92 15.72
N LEU A 144 19.45 -8.11 14.46
CA LEU A 144 20.67 -7.53 13.89
C LEU A 144 20.62 -5.99 13.91
N TYR A 145 19.47 -5.41 13.59
CA TYR A 145 19.28 -3.95 13.64
C TYR A 145 19.45 -3.40 15.06
N CYS A 146 18.77 -3.98 16.04
CA CYS A 146 18.91 -3.60 17.45
C CYS A 146 20.34 -3.83 17.96
N GLY A 147 20.97 -4.94 17.57
CA GLY A 147 22.36 -5.24 17.88
C GLY A 147 23.33 -4.22 17.30
N GLY A 148 23.09 -3.75 16.06
CA GLY A 148 23.88 -2.68 15.44
C GLY A 148 23.75 -1.35 16.18
N ILE A 149 22.53 -0.97 16.57
CA ILE A 149 22.30 0.24 17.39
C ILE A 149 22.97 0.11 18.76
N TYR A 150 22.82 -1.03 19.42
CA TYR A 150 23.45 -1.29 20.71
C TYR A 150 24.97 -1.21 20.62
N TYR A 151 25.57 -1.91 19.65
CA TYR A 151 27.00 -1.88 19.40
C TYR A 151 27.48 -0.45 19.14
N PHE A 152 26.72 0.33 18.40
CA PHE A 152 27.01 1.73 18.15
C PHE A 152 27.05 2.57 19.44
N PHE A 153 26.01 2.50 20.28
CA PHE A 153 26.00 3.22 21.56
C PHE A 153 27.10 2.73 22.51
N TYR A 154 27.42 1.44 22.47
CA TYR A 154 28.53 0.86 23.20
C TYR A 154 29.87 1.49 22.77
N ARG A 155 30.13 1.63 21.46
CA ARG A 155 31.36 2.27 20.94
C ARG A 155 31.48 3.74 21.32
N ILE A 156 30.38 4.50 21.29
CA ILE A 156 30.38 5.88 21.79
C ILE A 156 30.71 5.91 23.27
N SER A 157 30.06 5.04 24.06
CA SER A 157 30.30 4.96 25.49
C SER A 157 31.77 4.64 25.80
N GLU A 158 32.39 3.70 25.06
CA GLU A 158 33.83 3.42 25.18
C GLU A 158 34.69 4.63 24.83
N HIS A 159 34.41 5.32 23.70
CA HIS A 159 35.19 6.47 23.23
C HIS A 159 35.19 7.63 24.22
N PHE A 160 34.04 7.89 24.86
CA PHE A 160 33.86 8.95 25.84
C PHE A 160 33.96 8.47 27.30
N LYS A 161 34.44 7.24 27.54
CA LYS A 161 34.57 6.64 28.90
C LYS A 161 33.29 6.70 29.73
N GLY A 162 32.13 6.63 29.09
CA GLY A 162 30.81 6.73 29.72
C GLY A 162 30.37 8.15 30.09
N ASP A 163 31.17 9.18 29.79
CA ASP A 163 30.77 10.57 30.02
C ASP A 163 29.87 11.10 28.89
N LEU A 164 28.56 11.06 29.17
CA LEU A 164 27.53 11.54 28.25
C LEU A 164 27.64 13.05 27.98
N SER A 165 28.11 13.83 28.95
CA SER A 165 28.23 15.28 28.80
C SER A 165 29.31 15.65 27.78
N LEU A 166 30.40 14.89 27.78
CA LEU A 166 31.51 15.03 26.85
C LEU A 166 31.10 14.63 25.43
N ALA A 167 30.39 13.50 25.31
CA ALA A 167 29.80 13.06 24.03
C ALA A 167 28.80 14.09 23.46
N LEU A 168 27.99 14.73 24.32
CA LEU A 168 27.05 15.78 23.91
C LEU A 168 27.76 17.06 23.45
N SER A 169 28.87 17.43 24.10
CA SER A 169 29.68 18.59 23.71
C SER A 169 30.48 18.37 22.42
N ALA A 170 30.80 17.12 22.10
CA ALA A 170 31.44 16.73 20.84
C ALA A 170 30.50 16.85 19.62
N LEU A 171 29.19 16.95 19.82
CA LEU A 171 28.29 17.46 18.79
C LEU A 171 28.48 18.99 18.70
N HIS A 172 29.34 19.44 17.78
CA HIS A 172 29.55 20.87 17.54
C HIS A 172 28.24 21.53 17.03
N SER A 173 28.03 22.81 17.36
CA SER A 173 26.80 23.54 17.02
C SER A 173 26.57 23.70 15.51
N GLU A 174 27.62 23.64 14.70
CA GLU A 174 27.53 23.75 13.24
C GLU A 174 27.01 22.46 12.59
N ASP A 175 27.51 21.30 13.00
CA ASP A 175 27.03 19.99 12.53
C ASP A 175 25.60 19.72 12.99
N ALA A 176 25.28 20.10 14.23
CA ALA A 176 23.94 20.00 14.77
C ALA A 176 22.92 20.83 13.96
N MET A 177 23.32 22.02 13.51
CA MET A 177 22.47 22.88 12.68
C MET A 177 22.29 22.30 11.27
N GLY A 178 23.35 21.76 10.66
CA GLY A 178 23.27 21.09 9.35
C GLY A 178 22.30 19.90 9.35
N VAL A 179 22.31 19.12 10.42
CA VAL A 179 21.38 18.00 10.64
C VAL A 179 19.93 18.50 10.79
N LEU A 180 19.71 19.55 11.57
CA LEU A 180 18.37 20.16 11.74
C LEU A 180 17.82 20.75 10.44
N VAL A 181 18.67 21.40 9.64
CA VAL A 181 18.29 21.95 8.32
C VAL A 181 17.97 20.81 7.35
N MET A 182 18.76 19.74 7.31
CA MET A 182 18.46 18.55 6.51
C MET A 182 17.12 17.91 6.92
N PHE A 183 16.80 17.87 8.21
CA PHE A 183 15.49 17.40 8.68
C PHE A 183 14.33 18.30 8.29
N ALA A 184 14.51 19.63 8.38
CA ALA A 184 13.49 20.58 7.94
C ALA A 184 13.21 20.44 6.44
N ILE A 185 14.26 20.31 5.63
CA ILE A 185 14.15 20.13 4.18
C ILE A 185 13.57 18.74 3.85
N GLY A 186 14.11 17.66 4.42
CA GLY A 186 13.63 16.29 4.20
C GLY A 186 12.20 16.08 4.68
N GLY A 187 11.85 16.63 5.83
CA GLY A 187 10.48 16.65 6.38
C GLY A 187 9.52 17.45 5.50
N GLY A 188 9.94 18.64 5.04
CA GLY A 188 9.18 19.47 4.10
C GLY A 188 8.93 18.78 2.76
N ILE A 189 9.94 18.12 2.20
CA ILE A 189 9.83 17.31 0.97
C ILE A 189 8.88 16.13 1.19
N THR A 190 8.99 15.41 2.31
CA THR A 190 8.11 14.27 2.63
C THR A 190 6.66 14.72 2.79
N TRP A 191 6.43 15.83 3.50
CA TRP A 191 5.11 16.42 3.68
C TRP A 191 4.51 16.88 2.36
N LEU A 192 5.29 17.54 1.51
CA LEU A 192 4.86 17.96 0.17
C LEU A 192 4.50 16.75 -0.70
N LEU A 193 5.37 15.73 -0.75
CA LEU A 193 5.17 14.53 -1.54
C LEU A 193 3.95 13.73 -1.05
N SER A 194 3.77 13.58 0.27
CA SER A 194 2.59 12.91 0.82
C SER A 194 1.29 13.66 0.55
N ARG A 195 1.32 15.00 0.42
CA ARG A 195 0.15 15.81 0.02
C ARG A 195 -0.18 15.68 -1.46
N VAL A 196 0.85 15.66 -2.33
CA VAL A 196 0.68 15.57 -3.79
C VAL A 196 0.29 14.15 -4.22
N PHE A 197 0.84 13.12 -3.57
CA PHE A 197 0.65 11.71 -3.92
C PHE A 197 -0.20 10.92 -2.90
N GLY A 198 -0.86 11.62 -1.97
CA GLY A 198 -1.68 11.08 -0.88
C GLY A 198 -2.98 10.39 -1.29
N GLY A 199 -3.02 9.73 -2.45
CA GLY A 199 -4.16 8.99 -2.99
C GLY A 199 -4.59 7.77 -2.18
N ALA A 200 -4.13 7.61 -0.93
CA ALA A 200 -4.55 6.54 -0.01
C ALA A 200 -6.07 6.54 0.25
N PHE A 201 -6.74 7.69 0.10
CA PHE A 201 -8.19 7.81 0.24
C PHE A 201 -8.98 7.10 -0.89
N ARG A 202 -8.42 6.98 -2.10
CA ARG A 202 -9.12 6.34 -3.23
C ARG A 202 -9.17 4.82 -3.12
N ARG A 203 -8.19 4.20 -2.44
CA ARG A 203 -8.10 2.74 -2.31
C ARG A 203 -9.25 2.16 -1.47
N ASP A 204 -9.57 2.80 -0.34
CA ASP A 204 -10.70 2.40 0.52
C ASP A 204 -12.05 2.54 -0.19
N GLN A 205 -12.22 3.61 -0.98
CA GLN A 205 -13.45 3.82 -1.76
C GLN A 205 -13.62 2.80 -2.89
N SER A 206 -12.56 2.50 -3.66
CA SER A 206 -12.62 1.49 -4.73
C SER A 206 -12.97 0.10 -4.19
N GLU A 207 -12.42 -0.27 -3.03
CA GLU A 207 -12.70 -1.57 -2.42
C GLU A 207 -14.14 -1.63 -1.86
N LYS A 208 -14.64 -0.55 -1.26
CA LYS A 208 -16.04 -0.45 -0.84
C LYS A 208 -16.98 -0.56 -2.03
N LEU A 209 -16.72 0.17 -3.11
CA LEU A 209 -17.50 0.13 -4.34
C LEU A 209 -17.54 -1.29 -4.93
N LYS A 210 -16.41 -1.99 -4.95
CA LYS A 210 -16.36 -3.38 -5.41
C LYS A 210 -17.32 -4.30 -4.65
N PHE A 211 -17.30 -4.26 -3.31
CA PHE A 211 -18.06 -5.23 -2.51
C PHE A 211 -19.50 -4.83 -2.21
N PHE A 212 -19.83 -3.53 -2.28
CA PHE A 212 -21.15 -3.01 -1.88
C PHE A 212 -21.82 -2.15 -2.95
N GLY A 213 -21.14 -1.87 -4.05
CA GLY A 213 -21.66 -0.98 -5.07
C GLY A 213 -22.67 -1.65 -6.00
N ILE A 214 -23.49 -0.82 -6.63
CA ILE A 214 -24.49 -1.19 -7.62
C ILE A 214 -24.06 -0.64 -8.97
N ARG A 215 -24.11 -1.48 -10.02
CA ARG A 215 -23.86 -1.06 -11.40
C ARG A 215 -25.05 -0.28 -11.96
N THR A 216 -24.78 0.80 -12.69
CA THR A 216 -25.79 1.54 -13.45
C THR A 216 -25.14 2.25 -14.63
N MET A 217 -25.96 2.63 -15.62
CA MET A 217 -25.50 3.45 -16.73
C MET A 217 -25.57 4.93 -16.34
N ALA A 218 -24.46 5.63 -16.53
CA ALA A 218 -24.36 7.06 -16.34
C ALA A 218 -24.30 7.77 -17.69
N THR A 219 -25.00 8.90 -17.80
CA THR A 219 -24.95 9.79 -18.95
C THR A 219 -23.82 10.79 -18.76
N ILE A 220 -22.92 10.89 -19.74
CA ILE A 220 -21.82 11.85 -19.71
C ILE A 220 -22.34 13.25 -20.04
N GLU A 221 -22.30 14.16 -19.08
CA GLU A 221 -22.75 15.54 -19.23
C GLU A 221 -21.64 16.45 -19.79
N LYS A 222 -20.40 16.24 -19.34
CA LYS A 222 -19.27 17.10 -19.68
C LYS A 222 -17.96 16.34 -19.65
N LYS A 223 -17.09 16.65 -20.61
CA LYS A 223 -15.70 16.20 -20.65
C LYS A 223 -14.81 17.43 -20.51
N SER A 224 -13.79 17.35 -19.67
CA SER A 224 -12.85 18.46 -19.48
C SER A 224 -11.42 17.95 -19.34
N ARG A 225 -10.46 18.68 -19.93
CA ARG A 225 -9.04 18.36 -19.75
C ARG A 225 -8.61 18.78 -18.35
N THR A 226 -7.85 17.93 -17.66
CA THR A 226 -7.35 18.24 -16.32
C THR A 226 -6.05 19.07 -16.35
N GLY A 227 -5.44 19.21 -17.53
CA GLY A 227 -4.11 19.83 -17.68
C GLY A 227 -2.95 18.92 -17.26
N VAL A 228 -3.24 17.67 -16.89
CA VAL A 228 -2.24 16.66 -16.53
C VAL A 228 -2.13 15.64 -17.66
N SER A 229 -0.90 15.26 -18.03
CA SER A 229 -0.61 14.13 -18.91
C SER A 229 0.24 13.09 -18.20
N VAL A 230 0.10 11.83 -18.61
CA VAL A 230 0.94 10.71 -18.16
C VAL A 230 1.44 10.00 -19.40
N ASN A 231 2.76 9.92 -19.57
CA ASN A 231 3.39 9.39 -20.80
C ASN A 231 2.83 10.04 -22.08
N ASP A 232 2.73 11.37 -22.09
CA ASP A 232 2.18 12.18 -23.19
C ASP A 232 0.71 11.91 -23.56
N GLN A 233 0.03 11.03 -22.81
CA GLN A 233 -1.41 10.81 -22.93
C GLN A 233 -2.15 11.77 -22.00
N PRO A 234 -3.14 12.53 -22.50
CA PRO A 234 -3.86 13.49 -21.68
C PRO A 234 -4.83 12.78 -20.71
N GLN A 235 -4.93 13.34 -19.51
CA GLN A 235 -5.98 12.97 -18.57
C GLN A 235 -7.24 13.82 -18.82
N VAL A 236 -8.38 13.14 -18.92
CA VAL A 236 -9.70 13.73 -19.13
C VAL A 236 -10.57 13.45 -17.89
N ALA A 237 -11.24 14.50 -17.41
CA ALA A 237 -12.27 14.39 -16.39
C ALA A 237 -13.64 14.30 -17.07
N PHE A 238 -14.35 13.21 -16.78
CA PHE A 238 -15.72 12.98 -17.18
C PHE A 238 -16.64 13.36 -16.03
N HIS A 239 -17.59 14.24 -16.30
CA HIS A 239 -18.70 14.55 -15.41
C HIS A 239 -19.94 13.86 -15.95
N TYR A 240 -20.64 13.16 -15.08
CA TYR A 240 -21.76 12.32 -15.47
C TYR A 240 -22.90 12.42 -14.46
N SER A 241 -24.10 12.08 -14.90
CA SER A 241 -25.27 11.89 -14.04
C SER A 241 -25.85 10.51 -14.22
N PHE A 242 -26.48 10.00 -13.16
CA PHE A 242 -27.08 8.68 -13.15
C PHE A 242 -28.27 8.64 -12.20
N ARG A 243 -29.20 7.72 -12.47
CA ARG A 243 -30.33 7.46 -11.58
C ARG A 243 -29.96 6.35 -10.61
N ALA A 244 -30.05 6.62 -9.31
CA ALA A 244 -29.82 5.63 -8.27
C ALA A 244 -31.08 4.82 -7.98
N SER A 245 -30.92 3.77 -7.17
CA SER A 245 -31.97 2.85 -6.73
C SER A 245 -33.08 3.50 -5.90
N ASP A 246 -32.82 4.67 -5.30
CA ASP A 246 -33.84 5.49 -4.62
C ASP A 246 -34.69 6.34 -5.59
N GLY A 247 -34.40 6.25 -6.90
CA GLY A 247 -35.08 6.99 -7.95
C GLY A 247 -34.55 8.40 -8.18
N GLN A 248 -33.64 8.91 -7.35
CA GLN A 248 -33.04 10.23 -7.48
C GLN A 248 -31.88 10.23 -8.48
N THR A 249 -31.60 11.42 -9.04
CA THR A 249 -30.48 11.61 -9.96
C THR A 249 -29.30 12.21 -9.20
N TYR A 250 -28.16 11.55 -9.30
CA TYR A 250 -26.90 12.00 -8.70
C TYR A 250 -25.91 12.39 -9.79
N LYS A 251 -24.94 13.22 -9.42
CA LYS A 251 -23.83 13.62 -10.28
C LYS A 251 -22.53 13.06 -9.73
N GLY A 252 -21.68 12.59 -10.62
CA GLY A 252 -20.36 12.09 -10.29
C GLY A 252 -19.30 12.64 -11.23
N SER A 253 -18.05 12.36 -10.90
CA SER A 253 -16.94 12.64 -11.80
C SER A 253 -15.85 11.62 -11.63
N ASP A 254 -15.26 11.20 -12.74
CA ASP A 254 -14.09 10.32 -12.73
C ASP A 254 -13.07 10.76 -13.78
N LYS A 255 -11.81 10.39 -13.56
CA LYS A 255 -10.67 10.83 -14.37
C LYS A 255 -9.98 9.63 -14.98
N GLU A 256 -9.73 9.68 -16.28
CA GLU A 256 -9.08 8.61 -17.03
C GLU A 256 -7.96 9.20 -17.91
N ILE A 257 -6.91 8.41 -18.12
CA ILE A 257 -5.87 8.71 -19.11
C ILE A 257 -6.35 8.13 -20.44
N VAL A 258 -6.48 8.98 -21.45
CA VAL A 258 -7.04 8.59 -22.75
C VAL A 258 -5.92 8.58 -23.79
N ASP A 259 -5.87 7.54 -24.62
CA ASP A 259 -4.93 7.48 -25.74
C ASP A 259 -5.19 8.64 -26.72
N LEU A 260 -4.11 9.25 -27.22
CA LEU A 260 -4.16 10.31 -28.23
C LEU A 260 -5.00 9.91 -29.46
N LEU A 261 -4.92 8.64 -29.86
CA LEU A 261 -5.68 8.10 -31.00
C LEU A 261 -7.18 7.99 -30.72
N ASP A 262 -7.57 7.88 -29.45
CA ASP A 262 -8.97 7.74 -29.02
C ASP A 262 -9.61 9.07 -28.62
N ILE A 263 -8.85 10.18 -28.59
CA ILE A 263 -9.39 11.52 -28.30
C ILE A 263 -10.52 11.89 -29.27
N GLY A 264 -10.37 11.58 -30.55
CA GLY A 264 -11.42 11.86 -31.55
C GLY A 264 -12.70 11.05 -31.33
N LYS A 265 -12.62 9.92 -30.61
CA LYS A 265 -13.77 9.07 -30.27
C LYS A 265 -14.42 9.49 -28.96
N LEU A 266 -13.73 10.29 -28.13
CA LEU A 266 -14.27 10.72 -26.84
C LEU A 266 -15.64 11.37 -27.00
N ASP A 267 -15.85 12.21 -28.00
CA ASP A 267 -17.11 12.92 -28.20
C ASP A 267 -18.30 11.99 -28.45
N SER A 268 -18.06 10.80 -29.00
CA SER A 268 -19.10 9.79 -29.23
C SER A 268 -19.55 9.05 -27.97
N ILE A 269 -18.79 9.15 -26.87
CA ILE A 269 -19.13 8.51 -25.59
C ILE A 269 -20.22 9.33 -24.89
N THR A 270 -21.47 8.89 -24.99
CA THR A 270 -22.61 9.53 -24.31
C THR A 270 -22.98 8.84 -23.01
N GLU A 271 -22.68 7.55 -22.88
CA GLU A 271 -23.00 6.74 -21.71
C GLU A 271 -21.83 5.86 -21.32
N ARG A 272 -21.70 5.59 -20.01
CA ARG A 272 -20.73 4.65 -19.46
C ARG A 272 -21.28 3.90 -18.26
N GLU A 273 -20.81 2.68 -18.08
CA GLU A 273 -21.12 1.91 -16.89
C GLU A 273 -20.33 2.46 -15.70
N ILE A 274 -21.04 2.73 -14.61
CA ILE A 274 -20.46 3.11 -13.33
C ILE A 274 -20.88 2.12 -12.26
N ILE A 275 -20.15 2.14 -11.17
CA ILE A 275 -20.59 1.58 -9.90
C ILE A 275 -20.78 2.73 -8.90
N TYR A 276 -21.81 2.66 -8.05
CA TYR A 276 -22.03 3.63 -6.98
C TYR A 276 -22.36 2.93 -5.66
N LEU A 277 -22.09 3.59 -4.52
CA LEU A 277 -22.49 3.07 -3.21
C LEU A 277 -23.97 3.41 -2.92
N PRO A 278 -24.83 2.43 -2.61
CA PRO A 278 -26.24 2.71 -2.32
C PRO A 278 -26.42 3.62 -1.10
N ASP A 279 -25.63 3.43 -0.05
CA ASP A 279 -25.70 4.26 1.18
C ASP A 279 -25.09 5.66 1.00
N SER A 280 -24.32 5.88 -0.07
CA SER A 280 -23.66 7.15 -0.36
C SER A 280 -23.46 7.34 -1.87
N PRO A 281 -24.53 7.63 -2.63
CA PRO A 281 -24.49 7.63 -4.10
C PRO A 281 -23.49 8.62 -4.71
N GLN A 282 -23.10 9.67 -3.96
CA GLN A 282 -22.03 10.59 -4.36
C GLN A 282 -20.68 9.90 -4.58
N THR A 283 -20.47 8.72 -3.99
CA THR A 283 -19.29 7.88 -4.24
C THR A 283 -19.59 6.97 -5.43
N SER A 284 -19.04 7.30 -6.58
CA SER A 284 -19.16 6.54 -7.83
C SER A 284 -17.87 6.55 -8.63
N LEU A 285 -17.63 5.48 -9.40
CA LEU A 285 -16.46 5.31 -10.28
C LEU A 285 -16.87 4.54 -11.53
N PHE A 286 -16.11 4.70 -12.61
CA PHE A 286 -16.22 3.80 -13.77
C PHE A 286 -15.84 2.37 -13.37
N VAL A 287 -16.52 1.38 -13.94
CA VAL A 287 -16.33 -0.04 -13.60
C VAL A 287 -14.88 -0.47 -13.88
N GLU A 288 -14.31 0.02 -14.99
CA GLU A 288 -12.94 -0.26 -15.43
C GLU A 288 -11.89 0.20 -14.41
N HIS A 289 -12.19 1.25 -13.64
CA HIS A 289 -11.29 1.78 -12.61
C HIS A 289 -11.33 1.01 -11.28
N ILE A 290 -12.34 0.17 -11.03
CA ILE A 290 -12.37 -0.73 -9.87
C ILE A 290 -11.38 -1.89 -10.06
N GLU A 291 -11.29 -2.37 -11.31
CA GLU A 291 -10.53 -3.55 -11.68
C GLU A 291 -9.03 -3.23 -11.78
N GLY A 292 -8.68 -1.98 -12.11
CA GLY A 292 -7.32 -1.47 -12.18
C GLY A 292 -6.83 -0.81 -10.88
N SER A 293 -6.27 -1.60 -9.95
CA SER A 293 -5.42 -1.03 -8.88
C SER A 293 -4.15 -0.45 -9.52
N SER A 294 -4.05 0.89 -9.63
CA SER A 294 -2.86 1.54 -10.20
C SER A 294 -1.60 1.25 -9.38
N GLY A 295 -0.76 0.31 -9.88
CA GLY A 295 0.53 -0.03 -9.27
C GLY A 295 1.48 1.17 -9.15
N MET A 296 1.25 2.21 -9.96
CA MET A 296 2.00 3.46 -9.97
C MET A 296 2.01 4.18 -8.61
N GLY A 297 0.88 4.17 -7.88
CA GLY A 297 0.82 4.79 -6.55
C GLY A 297 1.65 4.06 -5.50
N ILE A 298 1.84 2.74 -5.66
CA ILE A 298 2.71 1.94 -4.80
C ILE A 298 4.17 2.20 -5.16
N LEU A 299 4.51 2.18 -6.46
CA LEU A 299 5.87 2.43 -6.94
C LEU A 299 6.40 3.80 -6.46
N ILE A 300 5.59 4.85 -6.61
CA ILE A 300 5.96 6.20 -6.15
C ILE A 300 6.19 6.22 -4.64
N LYS A 301 5.32 5.58 -3.84
CA LYS A 301 5.51 5.49 -2.38
C LYS A 301 6.81 4.77 -2.01
N VAL A 302 7.12 3.67 -2.70
CA VAL A 302 8.35 2.91 -2.47
C VAL A 302 9.58 3.75 -2.83
N ILE A 303 9.57 4.46 -3.95
CA ILE A 303 10.67 5.35 -4.34
C ILE A 303 10.88 6.46 -3.31
N ILE A 304 9.80 7.11 -2.86
CA ILE A 304 9.89 8.18 -1.84
C ILE A 304 10.46 7.62 -0.54
N GLN A 305 9.95 6.47 -0.07
CA GLN A 305 10.48 5.83 1.14
C GLN A 305 11.96 5.46 0.97
N PHE A 306 12.36 4.95 -0.18
CA PHE A 306 13.75 4.60 -0.46
C PHE A 306 14.67 5.83 -0.43
N VAL A 307 14.26 6.95 -1.05
CA VAL A 307 15.02 8.21 -0.99
C VAL A 307 15.15 8.70 0.45
N LEU A 308 14.07 8.62 1.24
CA LEU A 308 14.09 9.01 2.65
C LEU A 308 14.99 8.09 3.49
N LEU A 309 15.07 6.80 3.15
CA LEU A 309 15.97 5.86 3.80
C LEU A 309 17.43 6.26 3.57
N ILE A 310 17.80 6.54 2.33
CA ILE A 310 19.17 6.98 1.99
C ILE A 310 19.51 8.27 2.73
N LEU A 311 18.63 9.27 2.70
CA LEU A 311 18.85 10.53 3.41
C LEU A 311 19.00 10.32 4.92
N SER A 312 18.19 9.43 5.51
CA SER A 312 18.29 9.08 6.93
C SER A 312 19.62 8.40 7.26
N ILE A 313 20.09 7.48 6.39
CA ILE A 313 21.38 6.79 6.57
C ILE A 313 22.53 7.79 6.48
N VAL A 314 22.54 8.68 5.48
CA VAL A 314 23.59 9.70 5.32
C VAL A 314 23.63 10.60 6.54
N LEU A 315 22.47 11.06 7.01
CA LEU A 315 22.36 11.93 8.17
C LEU A 315 22.83 11.26 9.46
N VAL A 316 22.40 10.03 9.71
CA VAL A 316 22.87 9.28 10.87
C VAL A 316 24.38 9.06 10.75
N SER A 317 24.88 8.71 9.57
CA SER A 317 26.32 8.49 9.34
C SER A 317 27.16 9.74 9.55
N THR A 318 26.69 10.94 9.18
CA THR A 318 27.41 12.19 9.45
C THR A 318 27.45 12.51 10.94
N VAL A 319 26.35 12.33 11.67
CA VAL A 319 26.32 12.49 13.13
C VAL A 319 27.28 11.50 13.80
N ILE A 320 27.28 10.25 13.34
CA ILE A 320 28.19 9.19 13.83
C ILE A 320 29.65 9.54 13.55
N GLY A 321 29.95 9.94 12.32
CA GLY A 321 31.30 10.32 11.90
C GLY A 321 31.83 11.50 12.71
N GLY A 322 31.00 12.51 12.96
CA GLY A 322 31.34 13.64 13.83
C GLY A 322 31.66 13.19 15.26
N LEU A 323 30.81 12.35 15.86
CA LEU A 323 31.01 11.84 17.22
C LEU A 323 32.29 11.01 17.38
N LEU A 324 32.61 10.15 16.40
CA LEU A 324 33.79 9.27 16.47
C LEU A 324 35.10 9.97 16.07
N SER A 325 35.02 11.04 15.29
CA SER A 325 36.20 11.84 14.90
C SER A 325 36.52 12.95 15.89
N ALA A 326 35.60 13.27 16.81
CA ALA A 326 35.83 14.26 17.85
C ALA A 326 37.02 13.85 18.73
N PRO A 327 37.98 14.77 18.97
CA PRO A 327 39.14 14.50 19.80
C PRO A 327 38.69 14.15 21.22
N VAL A 328 39.21 13.04 21.74
CA VAL A 328 39.04 12.66 23.15
C VAL A 328 39.94 13.58 23.97
N PRO A 329 39.42 14.30 24.98
CA PRO A 329 40.25 15.09 25.88
C PRO A 329 41.09 14.22 26.83
#